data_AF-A0A7Z9GWJ7-F1
#
_entry.id   AF-A0A7Z9GWJ7-F1
#
_cell.length_a   1.000
_cell.length_b   1.000
_cell.length_c   1.000
_cell.angle_alpha   90.00
_cell.angle_beta   90.00
_cell.angle_gamma   90.00
#
_symmetry.space_group_name_H-M   'P 1'
#
loop_
_entity.id
_entity.type
_entity.pdbx_description
1 polymer ?
#
loop_
_entity_poly.entity_id
_entity_poly.type
_entity_poly.pdbx_seq_one_letter_code
_entity_poly.pdbx_strand_id
1 'polypeptide(L)'
;MSFLTDDVITAIASAPGPANQGIVRVSGPGTLSVLAACFPDDAETLATVISPQRIQGRLQLHPEVAPLPCQLYFWPDQRSYTRQPSAEIHLAGSPPLLDITVEMLCQQGARLAQPGEFTMRAFLAGRLDLTQVEAVLGVIDATNQRELDIALTQLAGGLATPLHTLREQLLTLLAHLEAGLDFVEEDIQFISPAELLQQLDEISHVMTTTLDQIRDRDEHNSQIRIVLRGAPNVGKSSLLNALAGDSAALVGAEQGTTRDYVTRRCKINTLECLLIDTAGTTQATGHDRVAQQAQQVAREQAA
;
A
#
# COMPACT_ATOMS: atom_id res chain seq x y z
N MET A 1 11.44 -0.27 16.93
CA MET A 1 10.66 -1.53 16.93
C MET A 1 11.42 -2.51 16.06
N SER A 2 11.84 -3.66 16.58
CA SER A 2 12.35 -4.75 15.75
C SER A 2 11.13 -5.44 15.14
N PHE A 3 10.99 -5.38 13.82
CA PHE A 3 9.98 -6.16 13.11
C PHE A 3 10.50 -7.60 13.04
N LEU A 4 9.93 -8.49 13.86
CA LEU A 4 10.21 -9.91 13.78
C LEU A 4 9.47 -10.47 12.58
N THR A 5 10.20 -10.97 11.58
CA THR A 5 9.65 -11.55 10.34
C THR A 5 9.88 -13.06 10.23
N ASP A 6 10.36 -13.68 11.32
CA ASP A 6 10.69 -15.10 11.39
C ASP A 6 9.48 -16.02 11.66
N ASP A 7 8.31 -15.44 11.90
CA ASP A 7 7.03 -16.16 12.03
C ASP A 7 6.33 -16.37 10.68
N VAL A 8 5.40 -17.31 10.65
CA VAL A 8 4.52 -17.56 9.50
C VAL A 8 3.23 -16.78 9.69
N ILE A 9 2.82 -16.02 8.68
CA ILE A 9 1.56 -15.29 8.66
C ILE A 9 0.58 -15.87 7.66
N THR A 10 -0.71 -15.72 7.95
CA THR A 10 -1.81 -16.13 7.09
C THR A 10 -2.92 -15.08 7.05
N ALA A 11 -3.59 -14.93 5.91
CA ALA A 11 -4.81 -14.14 5.78
C ALA A 11 -5.61 -14.53 4.53
N ILE A 12 -6.89 -14.16 4.51
CA ILE A 12 -7.69 -14.15 3.28
C ILE A 12 -7.16 -13.04 2.38
N ALA A 13 -6.79 -13.39 1.15
CA ALA A 13 -6.22 -12.47 0.16
C ALA A 13 -7.22 -12.06 -0.95
N SER A 14 -8.38 -12.72 -1.01
CA SER A 14 -9.48 -12.36 -1.91
C SER A 14 -10.43 -11.33 -1.27
N ALA A 15 -11.20 -10.62 -2.10
CA ALA A 15 -12.24 -9.71 -1.63
C ALA A 15 -13.27 -10.41 -0.72
N PRO A 16 -13.85 -9.71 0.26
CA PRO A 16 -14.86 -10.28 1.15
C PRO A 16 -16.16 -10.61 0.41
N GLY A 17 -16.85 -11.65 0.88
CA GLY A 17 -18.15 -12.09 0.35
C GLY A 17 -18.07 -13.37 -0.50
N PRO A 18 -19.23 -13.89 -0.92
CA PRO A 18 -19.32 -15.12 -1.71
C PRO A 18 -18.80 -14.89 -3.14
N ALA A 19 -17.94 -15.80 -3.61
CA ALA A 19 -17.37 -15.77 -4.97
C ALA A 19 -17.07 -17.19 -5.49
N ASN A 20 -16.84 -17.31 -6.80
CA ASN A 20 -16.41 -18.59 -7.40
C ASN A 20 -15.08 -19.09 -6.83
N GLN A 21 -14.21 -18.18 -6.42
CA GLN A 21 -12.89 -18.50 -5.90
C GLN A 21 -12.56 -17.60 -4.71
N GLY A 22 -11.97 -18.19 -3.68
CA GLY A 22 -11.38 -17.50 -2.55
C GLY A 22 -9.93 -17.92 -2.37
N ILE A 23 -9.10 -17.03 -1.85
CA ILE A 23 -7.67 -17.23 -1.72
C ILE A 23 -7.27 -17.02 -0.26
N VAL A 24 -6.61 -18.00 0.33
CA VAL A 24 -5.91 -17.85 1.61
C VAL A 24 -4.41 -17.87 1.35
N ARG A 25 -3.72 -16.81 1.76
CA ARG A 25 -2.28 -16.64 1.55
C ARG A 25 -1.54 -16.91 2.84
N VAL A 26 -0.44 -17.65 2.75
CA VAL A 26 0.52 -17.95 3.82
C VAL A 26 1.91 -17.44 3.42
N SER A 27 2.68 -16.91 4.35
CA SER A 27 4.05 -16.48 4.11
C SER A 27 4.93 -16.52 5.35
N GLY A 28 6.18 -16.97 5.20
CA GLY A 28 7.18 -17.00 6.26
C GLY A 28 8.08 -18.24 6.17
N PRO A 29 9.18 -18.29 6.94
CA PRO A 29 10.17 -19.38 6.87
C PRO A 29 9.58 -20.78 7.11
N GLY A 30 8.58 -20.89 7.98
CA GLY A 30 7.90 -22.15 8.31
C GLY A 30 6.77 -22.58 7.37
N THR A 31 6.56 -21.89 6.23
CA THR A 31 5.41 -22.14 5.34
C THR A 31 5.29 -23.60 4.90
N LEU A 32 6.39 -24.25 4.55
CA LEU A 32 6.37 -25.66 4.14
C LEU A 32 5.87 -26.58 5.26
N SER A 33 6.30 -26.34 6.50
CA SER A 33 5.87 -27.14 7.66
C SER A 33 4.38 -27.00 7.92
N VAL A 34 3.87 -25.76 7.86
CA VAL A 34 2.44 -25.48 7.99
C VAL A 34 1.66 -26.21 6.91
N LEU A 35 2.06 -26.06 5.64
CA LEU A 35 1.38 -26.71 4.52
C LEU A 35 1.40 -28.24 4.60
N ALA A 36 2.54 -28.85 4.94
CA ALA A 36 2.66 -30.30 5.01
C ALA A 36 1.67 -30.91 6.04
N ALA A 37 1.35 -30.18 7.11
CA ALA A 37 0.34 -30.60 8.08
C ALA A 37 -1.10 -30.47 7.54
N CYS A 38 -1.37 -29.49 6.69
CA CYS A 38 -2.69 -29.25 6.09
C CYS A 38 -3.00 -30.15 4.88
N PHE A 39 -1.94 -30.63 4.22
CA PHE A 39 -1.98 -31.41 2.99
C PHE A 39 -1.23 -32.74 3.17
N PRO A 40 -1.72 -33.65 4.04
CA PRO A 40 -1.00 -34.87 4.39
C PRO A 40 -0.74 -35.78 3.17
N ASP A 41 -1.70 -35.85 2.24
CA ASP A 41 -1.58 -36.65 1.00
C ASP A 41 -0.54 -36.06 0.02
N ASP A 42 -0.26 -34.76 0.12
CA ASP A 42 0.63 -34.03 -0.80
C ASP A 42 1.97 -33.67 -0.14
N ALA A 43 2.22 -34.06 1.11
CA ALA A 43 3.38 -33.63 1.90
C ALA A 43 4.72 -33.99 1.26
N GLU A 44 4.86 -35.20 0.70
CA GLU A 44 6.06 -35.62 -0.03
C GLU A 44 6.27 -34.77 -1.29
N THR A 45 5.19 -34.51 -2.04
CA THR A 45 5.23 -33.64 -3.22
C THR A 45 5.72 -32.25 -2.84
N LEU A 46 5.17 -31.66 -1.77
CA LEU A 46 5.55 -30.34 -1.27
C LEU A 46 7.03 -30.25 -0.89
N ALA A 47 7.57 -31.29 -0.25
CA ALA A 47 8.97 -31.34 0.18
C ALA A 47 9.96 -31.40 -1.00
N THR A 48 9.52 -31.86 -2.18
CA THR A 48 10.37 -31.97 -3.38
C THR A 48 10.33 -30.73 -4.28
N VAL A 49 9.47 -29.74 -3.97
CA VAL A 49 9.30 -28.55 -4.79
C VAL A 49 10.48 -27.60 -4.63
N ILE A 50 11.26 -27.45 -5.70
CA ILE A 50 12.43 -26.56 -5.77
C ILE A 50 12.17 -25.24 -6.52
N SER A 51 10.98 -25.08 -7.11
CA SER A 51 10.60 -23.86 -7.82
C SER A 51 9.12 -23.53 -7.71
N PRO A 52 8.74 -22.24 -7.85
CA PRO A 52 7.36 -21.83 -7.85
C PRO A 52 6.51 -22.63 -8.83
N GLN A 53 5.45 -23.26 -8.34
CA GLN A 53 4.57 -24.06 -9.18
C GLN A 53 3.16 -24.18 -8.60
N ARG A 54 2.24 -24.59 -9.47
CA ARG A 54 0.86 -24.92 -9.12
C ARG A 54 0.72 -26.42 -8.91
N ILE A 55 0.12 -26.81 -7.80
CA ILE A 55 -0.10 -28.19 -7.39
C ILE A 55 -1.61 -28.38 -7.22
N GLN A 56 -2.12 -29.53 -7.64
CA GLN A 56 -3.48 -29.93 -7.28
C GLN A 56 -3.41 -30.51 -5.88
N GLY A 57 -4.01 -29.84 -4.91
CA GLY A 57 -3.94 -30.21 -3.51
C GLY A 57 -5.26 -30.75 -2.98
N ARG A 58 -5.20 -31.51 -1.89
CA ARG A 58 -6.38 -31.92 -1.13
C ARG A 58 -6.27 -31.42 0.31
N LEU A 59 -7.00 -30.35 0.61
CA LEU A 59 -6.97 -29.68 1.91
C LEU A 59 -7.77 -30.47 2.95
N GLN A 60 -7.10 -30.91 4.02
CA GLN A 60 -7.74 -31.54 5.17
C GLN A 60 -8.22 -30.48 6.17
N LEU A 61 -9.50 -30.09 6.12
CA LEU A 61 -10.06 -29.09 7.05
C LEU A 61 -10.31 -29.64 8.46
N HIS A 62 -10.79 -30.87 8.55
CA HIS A 62 -11.13 -31.53 9.81
C HIS A 62 -10.96 -33.05 9.65
N PRO A 63 -10.45 -33.80 10.63
CA PRO A 63 -10.19 -35.25 10.48
C PRO A 63 -11.38 -36.10 10.03
N GLU A 64 -12.61 -35.65 10.33
CA GLU A 64 -13.85 -36.37 10.01
C GLU A 64 -14.43 -36.00 8.63
N VAL A 65 -13.90 -34.97 7.96
CA VAL A 65 -14.37 -34.50 6.66
C VAL A 65 -13.40 -34.96 5.59
N ALA A 66 -13.91 -35.45 4.45
CA ALA A 66 -13.04 -35.81 3.34
C ALA A 66 -12.21 -34.60 2.86
N PRO A 67 -10.91 -34.77 2.54
CA PRO A 67 -10.09 -33.70 2.00
C PRO A 67 -10.75 -33.00 0.81
N LEU A 68 -10.80 -31.68 0.85
CA LEU A 68 -11.38 -30.87 -0.21
C LEU A 68 -10.37 -30.60 -1.32
N PRO A 69 -10.73 -30.79 -2.59
CA PRO A 69 -9.84 -30.44 -3.70
C PRO A 69 -9.64 -28.92 -3.75
N CYS A 70 -8.39 -28.50 -3.95
CA CYS A 70 -8.02 -27.11 -4.12
C CYS A 70 -6.84 -26.96 -5.08
N GLN A 71 -6.53 -25.73 -5.47
CA GLN A 71 -5.27 -25.43 -6.15
C GLN A 71 -4.32 -24.76 -5.18
N LEU A 72 -3.12 -25.30 -5.05
CA LEU A 72 -2.07 -24.73 -4.22
C LEU A 72 -1.01 -24.11 -5.12
N TYR A 73 -0.77 -22.82 -4.95
CA TYR A 73 0.35 -22.13 -5.57
C TYR A 73 1.43 -22.01 -4.50
N PHE A 74 2.58 -22.65 -4.72
CA PHE A 74 3.64 -22.72 -3.73
C PHE A 74 4.93 -22.10 -4.26
N TRP A 75 5.48 -21.15 -3.50
CA TRP A 75 6.80 -20.58 -3.68
C TRP A 75 7.69 -21.10 -2.55
N PRO A 76 8.58 -22.08 -2.80
CA PRO A 76 9.38 -22.72 -1.75
C PRO A 76 10.51 -21.81 -1.23
N ASP A 77 10.80 -20.72 -1.92
CA ASP A 77 11.97 -19.86 -1.68
C ASP A 77 11.61 -18.36 -1.74
N GLN A 78 12.63 -17.51 -1.87
CA GLN A 78 12.50 -16.06 -1.88
C GLN A 78 11.95 -15.47 -3.19
N ARG A 79 11.48 -16.29 -4.15
CA ARG A 79 10.87 -15.80 -5.39
C ARG A 79 9.43 -15.29 -5.22
N SER A 80 8.87 -15.38 -4.00
CA SER A 80 7.54 -14.89 -3.65
C SER A 80 7.46 -13.36 -3.51
N TYR A 81 6.23 -12.85 -3.36
CA TYR A 81 5.96 -11.44 -3.09
C TYR A 81 6.67 -10.91 -1.84
N THR A 82 6.72 -11.66 -0.75
CA THR A 82 7.35 -11.23 0.51
C THR A 82 8.85 -11.52 0.59
N ARG A 83 9.42 -12.16 -0.45
CA ARG A 83 10.78 -12.76 -0.44
C ARG A 83 10.97 -13.84 0.63
N GLN A 84 9.90 -14.44 1.13
CA GLN A 84 9.93 -15.60 2.02
C GLN A 84 9.20 -16.78 1.37
N PRO A 85 9.44 -18.04 1.79
CA PRO A 85 8.58 -19.15 1.39
C PRO A 85 7.11 -18.76 1.61
N SER A 86 6.27 -18.99 0.61
CA SER A 86 4.89 -18.50 0.58
C SER A 86 4.00 -19.44 -0.19
N ALA A 87 2.71 -19.39 0.10
CA ALA A 87 1.72 -20.14 -0.64
C ALA A 87 0.37 -19.45 -0.72
N GLU A 88 -0.40 -19.80 -1.74
CA GLU A 88 -1.79 -19.41 -1.91
C GLU A 88 -2.63 -20.68 -2.09
N ILE A 89 -3.64 -20.82 -1.24
CA ILE A 89 -4.61 -21.91 -1.25
C ILE A 89 -5.88 -21.37 -1.91
N HIS A 90 -6.19 -21.86 -3.09
CA HIS A 90 -7.34 -21.46 -3.89
C HIS A 90 -8.49 -22.44 -3.72
N LEU A 91 -9.57 -21.97 -3.12
CA LEU A 91 -10.77 -22.73 -2.78
C LEU A 91 -12.01 -22.09 -3.41
N ALA A 92 -13.18 -22.71 -3.24
CA ALA A 92 -14.44 -22.00 -3.46
C ALA A 92 -14.50 -20.77 -2.54
N GLY A 93 -14.97 -19.63 -3.06
CA GLY A 93 -15.05 -18.37 -2.32
C GLY A 93 -16.21 -18.34 -1.34
N SER A 94 -16.28 -19.30 -0.42
CA SER A 94 -17.26 -19.35 0.65
C SER A 94 -16.64 -18.77 1.93
N PRO A 95 -17.16 -17.66 2.51
CA PRO A 95 -16.53 -17.03 3.67
C PRO A 95 -16.27 -18.00 4.84
N PRO A 96 -17.23 -18.85 5.28
CA PRO A 96 -16.97 -19.83 6.32
C PRO A 96 -15.85 -20.83 5.99
N LEU A 97 -15.71 -21.19 4.70
CA LEU A 97 -14.65 -22.11 4.26
C LEU A 97 -13.26 -21.44 4.36
N LEU A 98 -13.17 -20.17 4.00
CA LEU A 98 -11.93 -19.40 4.08
C LEU A 98 -11.54 -19.16 5.55
N ASP A 99 -12.51 -18.84 6.40
CA ASP A 99 -12.31 -18.64 7.84
C ASP A 99 -11.77 -19.91 8.51
N ILE A 100 -12.42 -21.07 8.29
CA ILE A 100 -11.96 -22.36 8.81
C ILE A 100 -10.56 -22.70 8.29
N THR A 101 -10.26 -22.39 7.02
CA THR A 101 -8.92 -22.61 6.45
C THR A 101 -7.86 -21.77 7.17
N VAL A 102 -8.16 -20.50 7.44
CA VAL A 102 -7.27 -19.62 8.21
C VAL A 102 -7.08 -20.10 9.63
N GLU A 103 -8.15 -20.48 10.34
CA GLU A 103 -8.09 -21.04 11.69
C GLU A 103 -7.22 -22.30 11.75
N MET A 104 -7.39 -23.20 10.78
CA MET A 104 -6.61 -24.43 10.67
C MET A 104 -5.12 -24.12 10.44
N LEU A 105 -4.79 -23.19 9.56
CA LEU A 105 -3.39 -22.74 9.37
C LEU A 105 -2.81 -22.15 10.65
N CYS A 106 -3.61 -21.39 11.41
CA CYS A 106 -3.20 -20.85 12.70
C CYS A 106 -2.92 -21.95 13.73
N GLN A 107 -3.72 -23.02 13.76
CA GLN A 107 -3.49 -24.18 14.63
C GLN A 107 -2.18 -24.91 14.30
N GLN A 108 -1.71 -24.83 13.04
CA GLN A 108 -0.43 -25.39 12.59
C GLN A 108 0.78 -24.45 12.80
N GLY A 109 0.57 -23.30 13.44
CA GLY A 109 1.65 -22.37 13.81
C GLY A 109 1.74 -21.10 12.96
N ALA A 110 0.81 -20.86 12.03
CA ALA A 110 0.67 -19.54 11.44
C ALA A 110 0.01 -18.55 12.42
N ARG A 111 0.26 -17.26 12.22
CA ARG A 111 -0.44 -16.16 12.90
C ARG A 111 -1.27 -15.38 11.88
N LEU A 112 -2.39 -14.79 12.30
CA LEU A 112 -3.08 -13.81 11.46
C LEU A 112 -2.16 -12.64 11.08
N ALA A 113 -2.06 -12.34 9.79
CA ALA A 113 -1.34 -11.17 9.31
C ALA A 113 -2.00 -9.87 9.81
N GLN A 114 -1.18 -8.89 10.16
CA GLN A 114 -1.64 -7.53 10.41
C GLN A 114 -1.98 -6.83 9.08
N PRO A 115 -2.79 -5.75 9.11
CA PRO A 115 -3.05 -4.94 7.92
C PRO A 115 -1.75 -4.49 7.24
N GLY A 116 -1.63 -4.79 5.94
CA GLY A 116 -0.45 -4.45 5.15
C GLY A 116 0.81 -5.29 5.41
N GLU A 117 0.78 -6.29 6.30
CA GLU A 117 1.98 -7.00 6.75
C GLU A 117 2.71 -7.72 5.61
N PHE A 118 2.00 -8.30 4.64
CA PHE A 118 2.63 -8.93 3.46
C PHE A 118 3.44 -7.91 2.65
N THR A 119 2.88 -6.72 2.40
CA THR A 119 3.54 -5.64 1.67
C THR A 119 4.69 -5.05 2.49
N MET A 120 4.52 -4.90 3.80
CA MET A 120 5.58 -4.50 4.72
C MET A 120 6.77 -5.46 4.67
N ARG A 121 6.54 -6.78 4.66
CA ARG A 121 7.63 -7.77 4.53
C ARG A 121 8.34 -7.67 3.18
N ALA A 122 7.59 -7.45 2.10
CA ALA A 122 8.18 -7.21 0.77
C ALA A 122 9.09 -5.96 0.75
N PHE A 123 8.70 -4.90 1.45
CA PHE A 123 9.50 -3.69 1.64
C PHE A 123 10.76 -3.95 2.46
N LEU A 124 10.62 -4.58 3.64
CA LEU A 124 11.76 -4.90 4.51
C LEU A 124 12.78 -5.83 3.85
N ALA A 125 12.32 -6.71 2.96
CA ALA A 125 13.19 -7.59 2.17
C ALA A 125 13.78 -6.92 0.90
N GLY A 126 13.54 -5.62 0.70
CA GLY A 126 14.05 -4.85 -0.44
C GLY A 126 13.47 -5.26 -1.79
N ARG A 127 12.31 -5.93 -1.81
CA ARG A 127 11.60 -6.23 -3.06
C ARG A 127 10.85 -5.01 -3.58
N LEU A 128 10.33 -4.21 -2.67
CA LEU A 128 9.63 -2.96 -2.95
C LEU A 128 10.32 -1.83 -2.19
N ASP A 129 10.35 -0.64 -2.78
CA ASP A 129 10.60 0.58 -2.02
C ASP A 129 9.29 1.19 -1.48
N LEU A 130 9.40 2.26 -0.67
CA LEU A 130 8.23 2.88 -0.05
C LEU A 130 7.26 3.47 -1.08
N THR A 131 7.76 4.03 -2.18
CA THR A 131 6.89 4.58 -3.24
C THR A 131 6.12 3.46 -3.93
N GLN A 132 6.74 2.30 -4.14
CA GLN A 132 6.05 1.14 -4.70
C GLN A 132 5.03 0.55 -3.72
N VAL A 133 5.31 0.56 -2.41
CA VAL A 133 4.36 0.14 -1.37
C VAL A 133 3.09 1.00 -1.39
N GLU A 134 3.24 2.32 -1.46
CA GLU A 134 2.10 3.24 -1.59
C GLU A 134 1.33 3.02 -2.90
N ALA A 135 2.05 2.74 -3.98
CA ALA A 135 1.44 2.44 -5.27
C ALA A 135 0.60 1.16 -5.27
N VAL A 136 0.96 0.14 -4.48
CA VAL A 136 0.13 -1.06 -4.32
C VAL A 136 -1.26 -0.69 -3.79
N LEU A 137 -1.33 0.16 -2.76
CA LEU A 137 -2.61 0.67 -2.24
C LEU A 137 -3.33 1.52 -3.28
N GLY A 138 -2.59 2.40 -3.98
CA GLY A 138 -3.15 3.22 -5.06
C GLY A 138 -3.80 2.41 -6.17
N VAL A 139 -3.24 1.26 -6.55
CA VAL A 139 -3.85 0.36 -7.56
C VAL A 139 -5.13 -0.29 -7.01
N ILE A 140 -5.14 -0.69 -5.74
CA ILE A 140 -6.31 -1.33 -5.11
C ILE A 140 -7.47 -0.34 -4.94
N ASP A 141 -7.17 0.89 -4.55
CA ASP A 141 -8.17 1.92 -4.22
C ASP A 141 -8.59 2.78 -5.43
N ALA A 142 -7.93 2.62 -6.59
CA ALA A 142 -8.21 3.40 -7.78
C ALA A 142 -9.69 3.31 -8.19
N THR A 143 -10.34 4.46 -8.31
CA THR A 143 -11.75 4.59 -8.67
C THR A 143 -11.97 5.03 -10.12
N ASN A 144 -10.93 5.51 -10.78
CA ASN A 144 -10.95 5.92 -12.18
C ASN A 144 -9.65 5.54 -12.92
N GLN A 145 -9.67 5.59 -14.25
CA GLN A 145 -8.54 5.17 -15.09
C GLN A 145 -7.26 5.99 -14.82
N ARG A 146 -7.39 7.29 -14.52
CA ARG A 146 -6.23 8.16 -14.29
C ARG A 146 -5.51 7.79 -12.99
N GLU A 147 -6.26 7.59 -11.91
CA GLU A 147 -5.73 7.10 -10.62
C GLU A 147 -4.99 5.77 -10.81
N LEU A 148 -5.59 4.85 -11.57
CA LEU A 148 -4.97 3.56 -11.90
C LEU A 148 -3.65 3.73 -12.67
N ASP A 149 -3.64 4.58 -13.71
CA ASP A 149 -2.44 4.81 -14.55
C ASP A 149 -1.28 5.42 -13.72
N ILE A 150 -1.59 6.35 -12.81
CA ILE A 150 -0.62 6.95 -11.90
C ILE A 150 -0.03 5.89 -10.98
N ALA A 151 -0.90 5.11 -10.33
CA ALA A 151 -0.47 4.07 -9.39
C ALA A 151 0.35 2.98 -10.09
N LEU A 152 -0.04 2.54 -11.30
CA LEU A 152 0.73 1.57 -12.09
C LEU A 152 2.11 2.11 -12.49
N THR A 153 2.20 3.39 -12.85
CA THR A 153 3.49 4.03 -13.19
C THR A 153 4.43 4.07 -11.98
N GLN A 154 3.90 4.39 -10.80
CA GLN A 154 4.67 4.40 -9.56
C GLN A 154 5.08 2.97 -9.14
N LEU A 155 4.18 1.99 -9.27
CA LEU A 155 4.44 0.59 -8.99
C LEU A 155 5.55 0.02 -9.90
N ALA A 156 5.62 0.45 -11.15
CA ALA A 156 6.67 0.11 -12.10
C ALA A 156 8.05 0.73 -11.76
N GLY A 157 8.18 1.46 -10.65
CA GLY A 157 9.44 2.07 -10.21
C GLY A 157 9.72 3.46 -10.80
N GLY A 158 8.67 4.14 -11.27
CA GLY A 158 8.79 5.42 -11.98
C GLY A 158 9.49 6.55 -11.21
N LEU A 159 9.36 6.60 -9.88
CA LEU A 159 10.07 7.58 -9.03
C LEU A 159 11.32 7.00 -8.36
N ALA A 160 11.32 5.69 -8.11
CA ALA A 160 12.43 5.00 -7.47
C ALA A 160 13.71 5.04 -8.30
N THR A 161 13.59 4.87 -9.62
CA THR A 161 14.74 4.77 -10.52
C THR A 161 15.53 6.09 -10.61
N PRO A 162 14.88 7.27 -10.82
CA PRO A 162 15.57 8.56 -10.76
C PRO A 162 16.22 8.81 -9.40
N LEU A 163 15.52 8.57 -8.29
CA LEU A 163 16.05 8.82 -6.94
C LEU A 163 17.24 7.90 -6.59
N HIS A 164 17.18 6.63 -6.99
CA HIS A 164 18.29 5.71 -6.81
C HIS A 164 19.53 6.16 -7.59
N THR A 165 19.34 6.60 -8.83
CA THR A 165 20.43 7.12 -9.66
C THR A 165 21.11 8.33 -9.01
N LEU A 166 20.32 9.29 -8.52
CA LEU A 166 20.85 10.47 -7.82
C LEU A 166 21.63 10.09 -6.55
N ARG A 167 21.12 9.10 -5.79
CA ARG A 167 21.79 8.60 -4.59
C ARG A 167 23.17 8.01 -4.92
N GLU A 168 23.26 7.18 -5.96
CA GLU A 168 24.54 6.58 -6.38
C GLU A 168 25.55 7.65 -6.85
N GLN A 169 25.09 8.68 -7.58
CA GLN A 169 25.93 9.81 -7.97
C GLN A 169 26.46 10.57 -6.75
N LEU A 170 25.61 10.87 -5.76
CA LEU A 170 26.01 11.53 -4.52
C LEU A 170 26.99 10.70 -3.70
N LEU A 171 26.79 9.38 -3.61
CA LEU A 171 27.72 8.48 -2.92
C LEU A 171 29.08 8.42 -3.62
N THR A 172 29.09 8.44 -4.95
CA THR A 172 30.32 8.48 -5.74
C THR A 172 31.08 9.78 -5.51
N LEU A 173 30.38 10.92 -5.54
CA LEU A 173 30.96 12.23 -5.21
C LEU A 173 31.53 12.27 -3.79
N LEU A 174 30.79 11.74 -2.82
CA LEU A 174 31.24 11.64 -1.43
C LEU A 174 32.52 10.80 -1.34
N ALA A 175 32.56 9.64 -2.01
CA ALA A 175 33.75 8.79 -2.04
C ALA A 175 34.97 9.49 -2.64
N HIS A 176 34.81 10.26 -3.72
CA HIS A 176 35.89 11.06 -4.30
C HIS A 176 36.38 12.16 -3.37
N LEU A 177 35.47 12.83 -2.65
CA LEU A 177 35.80 13.88 -1.71
C LEU A 177 36.54 13.33 -0.48
N GLU A 178 36.05 12.22 0.10
CA GLU A 178 36.70 11.53 1.22
C GLU A 178 38.11 11.04 0.83
N ALA A 179 38.26 10.43 -0.36
CA ALA A 179 39.58 10.04 -0.87
C ALA A 179 40.51 11.26 -1.04
N GLY A 180 39.99 12.37 -1.56
CA GLY A 180 40.77 13.61 -1.66
C GLY A 180 41.23 14.17 -0.31
N LEU A 181 40.46 13.97 0.77
CA LEU A 181 40.82 14.39 2.13
C LEU A 181 41.86 13.45 2.76
N ASP A 182 41.72 12.14 2.56
CA ASP A 182 42.62 11.12 3.12
C ASP A 182 44.02 11.14 2.47
N PHE A 183 44.13 11.55 1.20
CA PHE A 183 45.38 11.51 0.41
C PHE A 183 45.93 12.89 0.03
N VAL A 184 45.67 13.93 0.83
CA VAL A 184 46.16 15.31 0.61
C VAL A 184 47.69 15.39 0.41
N GLU A 185 48.47 14.53 1.06
CA GLU A 185 49.93 14.54 0.98
C GLU A 185 50.49 13.89 -0.29
N GLU A 186 49.69 13.09 -1.01
CA GLU A 186 50.15 12.30 -2.17
C GLU A 186 50.01 13.05 -3.51
N ASP A 187 49.54 14.31 -3.50
CA ASP A 187 49.30 15.13 -4.71
C ASP A 187 48.33 14.46 -5.72
N ILE A 188 47.47 13.55 -5.22
CA ILE A 188 46.48 12.83 -6.02
C ILE A 188 45.16 13.60 -6.00
N GLN A 189 44.76 14.15 -7.15
CA GLN A 189 43.48 14.82 -7.32
C GLN A 189 42.41 13.84 -7.82
N PHE A 190 41.49 13.44 -6.94
CA PHE A 190 40.39 12.52 -7.27
C PHE A 190 39.20 13.23 -7.95
N ILE A 191 38.95 14.48 -7.57
CA ILE A 191 37.93 15.34 -8.18
C ILE A 191 38.35 16.81 -8.00
N SER A 192 38.22 17.61 -9.06
CA SER A 192 38.48 19.04 -8.95
C SER A 192 37.26 19.78 -8.37
N PRO A 193 37.44 20.95 -7.72
CA PRO A 193 36.32 21.76 -7.24
C PRO A 193 35.34 22.16 -8.36
N ALA A 194 35.84 22.35 -9.59
CA ALA A 194 35.01 22.68 -10.74
C ALA A 194 34.13 21.50 -11.18
N GLU A 195 34.69 20.29 -11.26
CA GLU A 195 33.94 19.07 -11.58
C GLU A 195 32.91 18.74 -10.49
N LEU A 196 33.27 18.92 -9.22
CA LEU A 196 32.35 18.72 -8.09
C LEU A 196 31.14 19.67 -8.20
N LEU A 197 31.38 20.95 -8.43
CA LEU A 197 30.30 21.94 -8.60
C LEU A 197 29.42 21.60 -9.81
N GLN A 198 30.02 21.20 -10.93
CA GLN A 198 29.26 20.83 -12.12
C GLN A 198 28.36 19.62 -11.86
N GLN A 199 28.88 18.55 -11.24
CA GLN A 199 28.07 17.36 -10.96
C GLN A 199 26.96 17.65 -9.93
N LEU A 200 27.22 18.50 -8.94
CA LEU A 200 26.20 18.95 -8.00
C LEU A 200 25.09 19.77 -8.68
N ASP A 201 25.44 20.63 -9.63
CA ASP A 201 24.46 21.38 -10.44
C ASP A 201 23.60 20.44 -11.30
N GLU A 202 24.20 19.42 -11.92
CA GLU A 202 23.47 18.41 -12.70
C GLU A 202 22.48 17.63 -11.82
N ILE A 203 22.92 17.17 -10.62
CA ILE A 203 22.06 16.51 -9.62
C ILE A 203 20.91 17.43 -9.20
N SER A 204 21.21 18.70 -8.90
CA SER A 204 20.23 19.71 -8.50
C SER A 204 19.17 19.94 -9.59
N HIS A 205 19.59 19.98 -10.85
CA HIS A 205 18.68 20.15 -11.98
C HIS A 205 17.72 18.95 -12.12
N VAL A 206 18.23 17.73 -12.01
CA VAL A 206 17.39 16.51 -12.06
C VAL A 206 16.42 16.47 -10.88
N MET A 207 16.87 16.83 -9.67
CA MET A 207 16.00 16.93 -8.49
C MET A 207 14.88 17.95 -8.70
N THR A 208 15.21 19.14 -9.21
CA THR A 208 14.22 20.21 -9.46
C THR A 208 13.20 19.77 -10.50
N THR A 209 13.65 19.17 -11.60
CA THR A 209 12.76 18.65 -12.66
C THR A 209 11.83 17.56 -12.13
N THR A 210 12.36 16.66 -11.29
CA THR A 210 11.56 15.59 -10.66
C THR A 210 10.54 16.17 -9.69
N LEU A 211 10.93 17.19 -8.90
CA LEU A 211 10.04 17.88 -7.97
C LEU A 211 8.89 18.58 -8.70
N ASP A 212 9.18 19.26 -9.80
CA ASP A 212 8.16 19.95 -10.61
C ASP A 212 7.19 18.94 -11.23
N GLN A 213 7.69 17.79 -11.74
CA GLN A 213 6.83 16.71 -12.22
C GLN A 213 5.91 16.14 -11.14
N ILE A 214 6.38 16.06 -9.88
CA ILE A 214 5.55 15.61 -8.75
C ILE A 214 4.51 16.66 -8.40
N ARG A 215 4.89 17.94 -8.32
CA ARG A 215 3.97 19.05 -8.02
C ARG A 215 2.86 19.17 -9.05
N ASP A 216 3.21 19.11 -10.33
CA ASP A 216 2.24 19.12 -11.42
C ASP A 216 1.25 17.95 -11.31
N ARG A 217 1.72 16.77 -10.86
CA ARG A 217 0.84 15.62 -10.60
C ARG A 217 -0.09 15.86 -9.41
N ASP A 218 0.39 16.39 -8.30
CA ASP A 218 -0.44 16.67 -7.11
C ASP A 218 -1.52 17.73 -7.37
N GLU A 219 -1.20 18.76 -8.15
CA GLU A 219 -2.18 19.80 -8.53
C GLU A 219 -3.32 19.22 -9.39
N HIS A 220 -2.99 18.34 -10.34
CA HIS A 220 -3.97 17.65 -11.18
C HIS A 220 -4.73 16.53 -10.46
N ASN A 221 -4.19 16.01 -9.35
CA ASN A 221 -4.77 14.94 -8.55
C ASN A 221 -5.52 15.46 -7.31
N SER A 222 -5.62 16.79 -7.15
CA SER A 222 -6.40 17.39 -6.08
C SER A 222 -7.89 17.16 -6.33
N GLN A 223 -8.45 16.12 -5.69
CA GLN A 223 -9.89 15.91 -5.63
C GLN A 223 -10.57 17.23 -5.24
N ILE A 224 -11.52 17.71 -6.05
CA ILE A 224 -12.15 19.01 -5.80
C ILE A 224 -12.94 18.91 -4.49
N ARG A 225 -12.46 19.58 -3.44
CA ARG A 225 -13.11 19.59 -2.12
C ARG A 225 -14.07 20.76 -2.05
N ILE A 226 -15.35 20.46 -1.87
CA ILE A 226 -16.43 21.45 -1.76
C ILE A 226 -16.94 21.45 -0.32
N VAL A 227 -16.64 22.50 0.42
CA VAL A 227 -17.11 22.66 1.79
C VAL A 227 -18.44 23.40 1.80
N LEU A 228 -19.48 22.77 2.35
CA LEU A 228 -20.77 23.42 2.58
C LEU A 228 -20.70 24.17 3.92
N ARG A 229 -20.73 25.51 3.85
CA ARG A 229 -20.68 26.40 5.00
C ARG A 229 -21.99 27.19 5.14
N GLY A 230 -22.51 27.29 6.36
CA GLY A 230 -23.74 28.03 6.64
C GLY A 230 -24.26 27.80 8.06
N ALA A 231 -25.22 28.62 8.48
CA ALA A 231 -25.82 28.56 9.82
C ALA A 231 -26.38 27.15 10.16
N PRO A 232 -26.51 26.77 11.44
CA PRO A 232 -27.22 25.56 11.83
C PRO A 232 -28.62 25.51 11.19
N ASN A 233 -29.08 24.32 10.79
CA ASN A 233 -30.42 24.07 10.20
C ASN A 233 -30.77 24.79 8.87
N VAL A 234 -29.80 25.41 8.19
CA VAL A 234 -30.00 26.02 6.84
C VAL A 234 -30.17 24.98 5.71
N GLY A 235 -30.21 23.70 6.03
CA GLY A 235 -30.39 22.63 5.03
C GLY A 235 -29.11 22.14 4.35
N LYS A 236 -27.92 22.39 4.94
CA LYS A 236 -26.63 21.90 4.40
C LYS A 236 -26.61 20.39 4.17
N SER A 237 -27.04 19.63 5.16
CA SER A 237 -27.07 18.16 5.08
C SER A 237 -28.10 17.67 4.05
N SER A 238 -29.21 18.39 3.90
CA SER A 238 -30.19 18.11 2.84
C SER A 238 -29.63 18.38 1.45
N LEU A 239 -28.89 19.48 1.27
CA LEU A 239 -28.21 19.81 0.02
C LEU A 239 -27.08 18.80 -0.29
N LEU A 240 -26.28 18.41 0.69
CA LEU A 240 -25.25 17.39 0.55
C LEU A 240 -25.85 16.07 0.05
N ASN A 241 -26.96 15.64 0.65
CA ASN A 241 -27.64 14.42 0.21
C ASN A 241 -28.24 14.55 -1.20
N ALA A 242 -28.82 15.70 -1.53
CA ALA A 242 -29.36 15.96 -2.87
C ALA A 242 -28.26 15.97 -3.95
N LEU A 243 -27.09 16.56 -3.66
CA LEU A 243 -25.96 16.63 -4.58
C LEU A 243 -25.21 15.29 -4.70
N ALA A 244 -25.25 14.44 -3.68
CA ALA A 244 -24.63 13.12 -3.72
C ALA A 244 -25.44 12.09 -4.54
N GLY A 245 -26.75 12.27 -4.71
CA GLY A 245 -27.62 11.40 -5.51
C GLY A 245 -27.66 9.93 -5.05
N ASP A 246 -28.07 9.03 -5.96
CA ASP A 246 -28.17 7.57 -5.74
C ASP A 246 -26.85 6.80 -6.01
N SER A 247 -25.83 7.46 -6.59
CA SER A 247 -24.52 6.90 -6.92
C SER A 247 -23.45 7.16 -5.86
N ALA A 248 -23.87 7.51 -4.65
CA ALA A 248 -22.97 7.73 -3.53
C ALA A 248 -22.28 6.41 -3.10
N ALA A 249 -20.99 6.29 -3.38
CA ALA A 249 -20.14 5.38 -2.63
C ALA A 249 -20.02 5.93 -1.21
N LEU A 250 -20.74 5.33 -0.26
CA LEU A 250 -20.57 5.59 1.17
C LEU A 250 -19.16 5.17 1.55
N VAL A 251 -18.26 6.11 1.82
CA VAL A 251 -17.09 5.81 2.63
C VAL A 251 -17.63 5.53 4.02
N GLY A 252 -17.55 4.26 4.44
CA GLY A 252 -18.03 3.81 5.74
C GLY A 252 -17.35 4.61 6.84
N ALA A 253 -18.11 4.93 7.89
CA ALA A 253 -17.54 5.46 9.11
C ALA A 253 -16.54 4.45 9.67
N GLU A 254 -15.25 4.80 9.69
CA GLU A 254 -14.33 4.11 10.60
C GLU A 254 -14.87 4.31 12.02
N GLN A 255 -15.22 3.20 12.68
CA GLN A 255 -15.65 3.21 14.07
C GLN A 255 -14.50 3.75 14.93
N GLY A 256 -14.57 5.04 15.26
CA GLY A 256 -13.58 5.70 16.11
C GLY A 256 -13.59 7.22 16.07
N THR A 257 -14.09 7.86 15.01
CA THR A 257 -14.05 9.33 14.88
C THR A 257 -15.43 9.95 15.03
N THR A 258 -15.97 9.97 16.25
CA THR A 258 -16.99 10.99 16.58
C THR A 258 -16.31 12.34 16.66
N ARG A 259 -16.48 13.20 15.63
CA ARG A 259 -16.85 14.64 15.73
C ARG A 259 -16.48 15.43 14.45
N ASP A 260 -17.52 15.90 13.76
CA ASP A 260 -17.64 17.24 13.11
C ASP A 260 -17.53 17.45 11.58
N TYR A 261 -17.53 16.41 10.73
CA TYR A 261 -17.82 16.59 9.31
C TYR A 261 -18.40 15.34 8.63
N VAL A 262 -19.39 15.53 7.75
CA VAL A 262 -19.92 14.47 6.87
C VAL A 262 -19.34 14.65 5.48
N THR A 263 -18.63 13.64 4.98
CA THR A 263 -18.04 13.66 3.64
C THR A 263 -18.78 12.74 2.68
N ARG A 264 -19.05 13.20 1.45
CA ARG A 264 -19.56 12.33 0.37
C ARG A 264 -18.87 12.64 -0.94
N ARG A 265 -18.51 11.59 -1.69
CA ARG A 265 -18.06 11.74 -3.08
C ARG A 265 -19.28 11.99 -3.97
N CYS A 266 -19.18 12.95 -4.87
CA CYS A 266 -20.18 13.16 -5.92
C CYS A 266 -19.49 13.50 -7.24
N LYS A 267 -20.23 13.36 -8.34
CA LYS A 267 -19.76 13.75 -9.67
C LYS A 267 -20.57 14.95 -10.14
N ILE A 268 -19.90 16.08 -10.36
CA ILE A 268 -20.53 17.29 -10.91
C ILE A 268 -20.01 17.43 -12.35
N ASN A 269 -20.89 17.17 -13.32
CA ASN A 269 -20.53 17.04 -14.74
C ASN A 269 -19.46 15.94 -14.96
N THR A 270 -18.25 16.31 -15.37
CA THR A 270 -17.11 15.41 -15.58
C THR A 270 -16.13 15.38 -14.40
N LEU A 271 -16.36 16.18 -13.36
CA LEU A 271 -15.43 16.37 -12.24
C LEU A 271 -15.85 15.53 -11.04
N GLU A 272 -14.87 14.86 -10.43
CA GLU A 272 -15.05 14.15 -9.15
C GLU A 272 -14.79 15.10 -7.99
N CYS A 273 -15.78 15.21 -7.11
CA CYS A 273 -15.78 16.15 -6.00
C CYS A 273 -15.98 15.42 -4.67
N LEU A 274 -15.36 15.94 -3.62
CA LEU A 274 -15.63 15.55 -2.24
C LEU A 274 -16.44 16.66 -1.57
N LEU A 275 -17.71 16.41 -1.30
CA LEU A 275 -18.58 17.29 -0.52
C LEU A 275 -18.28 17.11 0.96
N ILE A 276 -18.12 18.20 1.70
CA ILE A 276 -17.84 18.22 3.14
C ILE A 276 -18.87 19.10 3.83
N ASP A 277 -19.77 18.52 4.63
CA ASP A 277 -20.68 19.27 5.49
C ASP A 277 -20.03 19.49 6.86
N THR A 278 -19.72 20.75 7.15
CA THR A 278 -19.23 21.16 8.46
C THR A 278 -20.44 21.33 9.36
N ALA A 279 -20.58 20.45 10.37
CA ALA A 279 -21.65 20.59 11.34
C ALA A 279 -21.60 22.01 11.92
N GLY A 280 -22.76 22.66 11.99
CA GLY A 280 -22.87 24.09 12.28
C GLY A 280 -21.98 24.49 13.46
N THR A 281 -21.03 25.38 13.19
CA THR A 281 -19.99 25.85 14.10
C THR A 281 -20.48 26.01 15.52
N THR A 282 -20.01 25.16 16.44
CA THR A 282 -19.99 25.47 17.87
C THR A 282 -18.65 25.05 18.45
N GLN A 283 -17.76 26.05 18.61
CA GLN A 283 -16.54 26.06 19.42
C GLN A 283 -15.46 24.99 19.13
N ALA A 284 -14.48 25.39 18.30
CA ALA A 284 -13.24 24.67 18.08
C ALA A 284 -12.42 24.54 19.37
N THR A 285 -12.13 23.31 19.79
CA THR A 285 -11.09 23.03 20.78
C THR A 285 -9.85 22.44 20.09
N GLY A 286 -8.88 23.32 19.84
CA GLY A 286 -7.47 23.09 20.15
C GLY A 286 -6.55 22.31 19.21
N HIS A 287 -6.98 21.34 18.40
CA HIS A 287 -5.98 20.41 17.82
C HIS A 287 -6.05 20.06 16.33
N ASP A 288 -6.79 20.78 15.49
CA ASP A 288 -6.97 20.34 14.10
C ASP A 288 -6.48 21.32 13.03
N ARG A 289 -5.28 21.05 12.50
CA ARG A 289 -4.58 21.88 11.50
C ARG A 289 -5.35 22.02 10.20
N VAL A 290 -6.11 20.99 9.80
CA VAL A 290 -6.89 20.99 8.54
C VAL A 290 -8.10 21.91 8.63
N ALA A 291 -8.78 21.91 9.77
CA ALA A 291 -9.91 22.81 10.03
C ALA A 291 -9.47 24.28 10.15
N GLN A 292 -8.30 24.52 10.76
CA GLN A 292 -7.70 25.84 10.84
C GLN A 292 -7.30 26.37 9.45
N GLN A 293 -6.70 25.53 8.60
CA GLN A 293 -6.27 25.91 7.26
C GLN A 293 -7.47 26.20 6.34
N ALA A 294 -8.54 25.41 6.43
CA ALA A 294 -9.79 25.68 5.72
C ALA A 294 -10.49 26.96 6.23
N GLN A 295 -10.44 27.25 7.54
CA GLN A 295 -10.96 28.51 8.10
C GLN A 295 -10.13 29.73 7.70
N GLN A 296 -8.83 29.58 7.54
CA GLN A 296 -7.92 30.67 7.18
C GLN A 296 -8.09 31.07 5.71
N VAL A 297 -8.14 30.09 4.80
CA VAL A 297 -8.46 30.31 3.38
C VAL A 297 -9.84 30.95 3.20
N ALA A 298 -10.84 30.52 3.99
CA ALA A 298 -12.18 31.10 3.95
C ALA A 298 -12.27 32.53 4.53
N ARG A 299 -11.33 32.95 5.38
CA ARG A 299 -11.26 34.33 5.90
C ARG A 299 -10.54 35.27 4.94
N GLU A 300 -9.50 34.79 4.26
CA GLU A 300 -8.74 35.57 3.28
C GLU A 300 -9.53 35.87 2.00
N GLN A 301 -10.47 34.99 1.61
CA GLN A 301 -11.33 35.19 0.44
C GLN A 301 -12.62 35.99 0.73
N ALA A 302 -12.90 36.32 1.99
CA ALA A 302 -14.10 37.05 2.41
C ALA A 302 -13.83 38.51 2.82
N ALA A 303 -12.58 38.97 2.69
CA ALA A 303 -12.15 40.36 2.82
C ALA A 303 -11.87 40.96 1.44
#